data_AF-F5T0M5-F1
#
_entry.id   AF-F5T0M5-F1
#
_cell.length_a   1.000
_cell.length_b   1.000
_cell.length_c   1.000
_cell.angle_alpha   90.00
_cell.angle_beta   90.00
_cell.angle_gamma   90.00
#
_symmetry.space_group_name_H-M   'P 1'
#
loop_
_entity.id
_entity.type
_entity.pdbx_description
1 polymer ?
#
loop_
_entity_poly.entity_id
_entity_poly.type
_entity_poly.pdbx_seq_one_letter_code
_entity_poly.pdbx_strand_id
1 'polypeptide(L)'
;MVIFAVPSTYALNAVEKDQVVYVSKLIHDAGINTLEKIELLEQNIESIFSRINSRVTFYKWFLGVVWAISVFQLNIYIGFISKIEDKGLTGIMRDSAESLVFMVICFISVLVIVQGYKRASEKLIKTIEFAAVERKAVYLGIS
;
A
#
# COMPACT_ATOMS: atom_id res chain seq x y z
N MET A 1 11.01 -2.48 -24.35
CA MET A 1 10.29 -1.40 -25.05
C MET A 1 8.83 -1.82 -25.23
N VAL A 2 7.92 -1.20 -24.49
CA VAL A 2 6.49 -1.24 -24.80
C VAL A 2 6.09 0.24 -24.87
N ILE A 3 6.08 0.78 -26.08
CA ILE A 3 5.92 2.24 -26.36
C ILE A 3 4.45 2.68 -26.17
N PHE A 4 3.53 1.73 -26.04
CA PHE A 4 2.14 1.98 -25.70
C PHE A 4 1.71 1.04 -24.59
N ALA A 5 1.29 1.58 -23.44
CA ALA A 5 0.58 0.76 -22.47
C ALA A 5 -0.69 0.22 -23.15
N VAL A 6 -0.75 -1.09 -23.32
CA VAL A 6 -1.88 -1.77 -23.96
C VAL A 6 -3.10 -1.57 -23.05
N PRO A 7 -4.34 -1.49 -23.56
CA PRO A 7 -5.55 -1.41 -22.71
C PRO A 7 -5.58 -2.43 -21.57
N SER A 8 -4.98 -3.62 -21.79
CA SER A 8 -4.76 -4.64 -20.77
C SER A 8 -3.83 -4.19 -19.64
N THR A 9 -2.79 -3.40 -19.90
CA THR A 9 -1.86 -2.83 -18.92
C THR A 9 -2.52 -1.77 -18.04
N TYR A 10 -3.43 -0.97 -18.59
CA TYR A 10 -4.25 -0.03 -17.83
C TYR A 10 -5.24 -0.76 -16.91
N ALA A 11 -5.93 -1.78 -17.44
CA ALA A 11 -6.84 -2.62 -16.67
C ALA A 11 -6.13 -3.39 -15.55
N LEU A 12 -4.92 -3.94 -15.80
CA LEU A 12 -4.13 -4.68 -14.81
C LEU A 12 -3.69 -3.80 -13.63
N ASN A 13 -3.50 -2.51 -13.88
CA ASN A 13 -3.08 -1.54 -12.88
C ASN A 13 -4.25 -0.71 -12.31
N ALA A 14 -5.48 -1.03 -12.73
CA ALA A 14 -6.69 -0.27 -12.39
C ALA A 14 -6.56 1.24 -12.68
N VAL A 15 -5.80 1.62 -13.70
CA VAL A 15 -5.60 3.01 -14.13
C VAL A 15 -6.57 3.29 -15.29
N GLU A 16 -7.31 4.38 -15.21
CA GLU A 16 -8.22 4.81 -16.29
C GLU A 16 -7.48 5.69 -17.29
N LYS A 17 -7.76 5.53 -18.59
CA LYS A 17 -7.12 6.32 -19.65
C LYS A 17 -7.34 7.82 -19.47
N ASP A 18 -8.53 8.23 -19.05
CA ASP A 18 -8.87 9.64 -18.83
C ASP A 18 -8.01 10.27 -17.73
N GLN A 19 -7.65 9.49 -16.69
CA GLN A 19 -6.76 9.93 -15.62
C GLN A 19 -5.34 10.16 -16.14
N VAL A 20 -4.88 9.31 -17.07
CA VAL A 20 -3.55 9.42 -17.67
C VAL A 20 -3.48 10.66 -18.56
N VAL A 21 -4.48 10.89 -19.41
CA VAL A 21 -4.58 12.09 -20.26
C VAL A 21 -4.62 13.36 -19.40
N TYR A 22 -5.38 13.35 -18.31
CA TYR A 22 -5.45 14.47 -17.38
C TYR A 22 -4.09 14.77 -16.72
N VAL A 23 -3.41 13.74 -16.20
CA VAL A 23 -2.09 13.89 -15.58
C VAL A 23 -1.03 14.30 -16.61
N SER A 24 -1.11 13.76 -17.83
CA SER A 24 -0.27 14.14 -18.97
C SER A 24 -0.40 15.63 -19.30
N LYS A 25 -1.63 16.17 -19.26
CA LYS A 25 -1.89 17.60 -19.41
C LYS A 25 -1.33 18.42 -18.24
N LEU A 26 -1.49 17.96 -16.99
CA LEU A 26 -0.88 18.62 -15.83
C LEU A 26 0.65 18.72 -15.92
N ILE A 27 1.31 17.64 -16.38
CA ILE A 27 2.76 17.62 -16.60
C ILE A 27 3.17 18.64 -17.68
N HIS A 28 2.40 18.74 -18.77
CA HIS A 28 2.60 19.76 -19.80
C HIS A 28 2.46 21.18 -19.24
N ASP A 29 1.36 21.43 -18.52
CA ASP A 29 1.02 22.75 -17.97
C ASP A 29 2.03 23.19 -16.89
N ALA A 30 2.68 22.23 -16.22
CA ALA A 30 3.80 22.46 -15.31
C ALA A 30 5.15 22.79 -16.02
N GLY A 31 5.18 22.83 -17.35
CA GLY A 31 6.38 23.18 -18.12
C GLY A 31 7.42 22.05 -18.23
N ILE A 32 7.01 20.80 -17.99
CA ILE A 32 7.82 19.58 -18.15
C ILE A 32 7.67 19.10 -19.60
N ASN A 33 8.35 19.81 -20.50
CA ASN A 33 8.22 19.62 -21.96
C ASN A 33 9.48 19.11 -22.66
N THR A 34 10.60 18.98 -21.93
CA THR A 34 11.85 18.45 -22.48
C THR A 34 12.08 17.03 -22.01
N LEU A 35 12.75 16.22 -22.85
CA LEU A 35 13.10 14.83 -22.53
C LEU A 35 13.80 14.71 -21.17
N GLU A 36 14.78 15.57 -20.92
CA GLU A 36 15.53 15.61 -19.67
C GLU A 36 14.64 15.86 -18.44
N LYS A 37 13.66 16.78 -18.56
CA LYS A 37 12.72 17.06 -17.46
C LYS A 37 11.75 15.90 -17.21
N ILE A 38 11.36 15.19 -18.26
CA ILE A 38 10.51 13.98 -18.14
C ILE A 38 11.29 12.87 -17.45
N GLU A 39 12.56 12.65 -17.81
CA GLU A 39 13.41 11.63 -17.18
C GLU A 39 13.72 11.98 -15.71
N LEU A 40 13.96 13.26 -15.40
CA LEU A 40 14.09 13.73 -14.02
C LEU A 40 12.80 13.50 -13.21
N LEU A 41 11.63 13.68 -13.83
CA LEU A 41 10.34 13.40 -13.18
C LEU A 41 10.21 11.90 -12.86
N GLU A 42 10.52 11.01 -13.81
CA GLU A 42 10.51 9.55 -13.60
C GLU A 42 11.43 9.13 -12.46
N GLN A 43 12.68 9.61 -12.43
CA GLN A 43 13.62 9.29 -11.34
C GLN A 43 13.13 9.76 -9.96
N ASN A 44 12.54 10.95 -9.90
CA ASN A 44 11.99 11.46 -8.64
C ASN A 44 10.80 10.62 -8.17
N ILE A 45 9.93 10.22 -9.09
CA ILE A 45 8.78 9.36 -8.80
C ILE A 45 9.22 7.99 -8.31
N GLU A 46 10.25 7.40 -8.91
CA GLU A 46 10.81 6.12 -8.46
C GLU A 46 11.35 6.21 -7.02
N SER A 47 12.05 7.31 -6.70
CA SER A 47 12.53 7.57 -5.34
C SER A 47 11.38 7.71 -4.34
N ILE A 48 10.31 8.43 -4.71
CA ILE A 48 9.09 8.54 -3.91
C ILE A 48 8.44 7.17 -3.71
N PHE A 49 8.33 6.37 -4.77
CA PHE A 49 7.73 5.05 -4.72
C PHE A 49 8.51 4.09 -3.82
N SER A 50 9.84 4.12 -3.88
CA SER A 50 10.72 3.36 -2.98
C SER A 50 10.47 3.74 -1.51
N ARG A 51 10.34 5.04 -1.20
CA ARG A 51 10.01 5.51 0.16
C ARG A 51 8.63 5.04 0.62
N ILE A 52 7.63 5.06 -0.25
CA ILE A 52 6.28 4.55 0.06
C ILE A 52 6.34 3.05 0.37
N ASN A 53 7.03 2.26 -0.47
CA ASN A 53 7.18 0.82 -0.24
C ASN A 53 7.94 0.51 1.05
N SER A 54 8.96 1.29 1.38
CA SER A 54 9.67 1.18 2.65
C SER A 54 8.73 1.41 3.84
N ARG A 55 7.90 2.47 3.81
CA ARG A 55 6.90 2.75 4.86
C ARG A 55 5.86 1.63 4.99
N VAL A 56 5.31 1.15 3.87
CA VAL A 56 4.35 0.03 3.87
C VAL A 56 4.98 -1.23 4.49
N THR A 57 6.23 -1.52 4.12
CA THR A 57 6.96 -2.67 4.66
C THR A 57 7.19 -2.52 6.16
N PHE A 58 7.61 -1.33 6.60
CA PHE A 58 7.74 -1.00 8.01
C PHE A 58 6.43 -1.20 8.78
N TYR A 59 5.29 -0.70 8.27
CA TYR A 59 3.99 -0.89 8.93
C TYR A 59 3.57 -2.35 9.03
N LYS A 60 3.85 -3.17 8.00
CA LYS A 60 3.58 -4.61 8.04
C LYS A 60 4.41 -5.33 9.10
N TRP A 61 5.71 -5.01 9.18
CA TRP A 61 6.58 -5.54 10.21
C TRP A 61 6.16 -5.10 11.61
N PHE A 62 5.87 -3.82 11.79
CA PHE A 62 5.39 -3.28 13.05
C PHE A 62 4.11 -3.97 13.51
N LEU A 63 3.12 -4.13 12.63
CA LEU A 63 1.91 -4.90 12.92
C LEU A 63 2.22 -6.34 13.32
N GLY A 64 3.08 -7.03 12.58
CA GLY A 64 3.49 -8.40 12.92
C GLY A 64 4.11 -8.51 14.32
N VAL A 65 4.96 -7.55 14.68
CA VAL A 65 5.58 -7.49 16.02
C VAL A 65 4.53 -7.22 17.10
N VAL A 66 3.65 -6.24 16.90
CA VAL A 66 2.57 -5.93 17.86
C VAL A 66 1.68 -7.15 18.08
N TRP A 67 1.29 -7.84 17.00
CA TRP A 67 0.50 -9.07 17.08
C TRP A 67 1.22 -10.17 17.86
N ALA A 68 2.50 -10.42 17.56
CA ALA A 68 3.30 -11.42 18.26
C ALA A 68 3.40 -11.13 19.76
N ILE A 69 3.61 -9.85 20.14
CA ILE A 69 3.64 -9.43 21.54
C ILE A 69 2.28 -9.65 22.20
N SER A 70 1.18 -9.29 21.54
CA SER A 70 -0.17 -9.48 22.08
C SER A 70 -0.49 -10.96 22.33
N VAL A 71 -0.19 -11.84 21.36
CA VAL A 71 -0.38 -13.29 21.51
C VAL A 71 0.49 -13.86 22.64
N PHE A 72 1.74 -13.41 22.74
CA PHE A 72 2.64 -13.82 23.82
C PHE A 72 2.11 -13.41 25.20
N GLN A 73 1.63 -12.17 25.35
CA GLN A 73 1.02 -11.70 26.60
C GLN A 73 -0.23 -12.50 26.98
N LEU A 74 -1.10 -12.80 26.00
CA LEU A 74 -2.28 -13.64 26.21
C LEU A 74 -1.91 -15.06 26.67
N ASN A 75 -0.86 -15.65 26.09
CA ASN A 75 -0.37 -16.96 26.49
C ASN A 75 0.10 -16.96 27.96
N ILE A 76 0.91 -15.96 28.34
CA ILE A 76 1.35 -15.77 29.72
C ILE A 76 0.14 -15.61 30.66
N TYR A 77 -0.81 -14.75 30.30
CA TYR A 77 -1.99 -14.47 31.11
C TYR A 77 -2.82 -15.74 31.37
N ILE A 78 -3.12 -16.51 30.33
CA ILE A 78 -3.85 -17.80 30.45
C ILE A 78 -3.05 -18.77 31.34
N GLY A 79 -1.74 -18.86 31.15
CA GLY A 79 -0.87 -19.73 31.93
C GLY A 79 -0.76 -19.37 33.41
N PHE A 80 -0.85 -18.07 33.75
CA PHE A 80 -0.86 -17.60 35.14
C PHE A 80 -2.24 -17.79 35.80
N ILE A 81 -3.33 -17.39 35.14
CA ILE A 81 -4.67 -17.50 35.74
C ILE A 81 -5.07 -18.96 35.93
N SER A 82 -4.75 -19.84 35.00
CA SER A 82 -5.03 -21.27 35.13
C SER A 82 -4.33 -21.94 36.32
N LYS A 83 -3.31 -21.29 36.92
CA LYS A 83 -2.63 -21.76 38.13
C LYS A 83 -3.17 -21.15 39.43
N ILE A 84 -3.91 -20.05 39.35
CA ILE A 84 -4.34 -19.25 40.52
C ILE A 84 -5.84 -19.43 40.78
N GLU A 85 -6.67 -19.46 39.74
CA GLU A 85 -8.10 -19.69 39.87
C GLU A 85 -8.45 -21.14 39.52
N ASP A 86 -9.26 -21.79 40.35
CA ASP A 86 -9.90 -23.10 40.05
C ASP A 86 -11.08 -22.94 39.06
N LYS A 87 -11.05 -21.87 38.26
CA LYS A 87 -11.95 -21.69 37.14
C LYS A 87 -11.44 -22.57 36.02
N GLY A 88 -12.26 -23.53 35.60
CA GLY A 88 -11.97 -24.35 34.43
C GLY A 88 -11.61 -23.49 33.21
N LEU A 89 -10.71 -24.01 32.38
CA LEU A 89 -10.13 -23.35 31.20
C LEU A 89 -11.18 -22.69 30.28
N THR A 90 -12.38 -23.28 30.22
CA THR A 90 -13.54 -22.79 29.47
C THR A 90 -14.09 -21.44 29.96
N GLY A 91 -14.03 -21.16 31.28
CA GLY A 91 -14.47 -19.90 31.85
C GLY A 91 -13.53 -18.75 31.51
N ILE A 92 -12.23 -18.97 31.66
CA ILE A 92 -11.18 -17.98 31.33
C ILE A 92 -11.19 -17.64 29.84
N MET A 93 -11.39 -18.65 28.98
CA MET A 93 -11.53 -18.44 27.53
C MET A 93 -12.76 -17.61 27.19
N ARG A 94 -13.90 -17.83 27.87
CA ARG A 94 -15.13 -17.07 27.61
C ARG A 94 -14.98 -15.59 28.01
N ASP A 95 -14.36 -15.32 29.16
CA ASP A 95 -14.15 -13.95 29.64
C ASP A 95 -13.15 -13.18 28.76
N SER A 96 -12.18 -13.87 28.16
CA SER A 96 -11.18 -13.27 27.26
C SER A 96 -11.62 -13.23 25.78
N ALA A 97 -12.68 -13.95 25.40
CA ALA A 97 -13.13 -14.07 24.01
C ALA A 97 -13.55 -12.73 23.40
N GLU A 98 -14.27 -11.90 24.15
CA GLU A 98 -14.71 -10.59 23.67
C GLU A 98 -13.52 -9.66 23.38
N SER A 99 -12.52 -9.66 24.27
CA SER A 99 -11.28 -8.89 24.11
C SER A 99 -10.45 -9.38 22.92
N LEU A 100 -10.36 -10.70 22.73
CA LEU A 100 -9.68 -11.31 21.57
C LEU A 100 -10.35 -10.94 20.25
N VAL A 101 -11.67 -11.04 20.18
CA VAL A 101 -12.43 -10.68 18.97
C VAL A 101 -12.24 -9.20 18.64
N PHE A 102 -12.32 -8.32 19.63
CA PHE A 102 -12.07 -6.89 19.44
C PHE A 102 -10.65 -6.62 18.92
N MET A 103 -9.64 -7.25 19.52
CA MET A 103 -8.24 -7.15 19.09
C MET A 103 -8.05 -7.60 17.63
N VAL A 104 -8.67 -8.72 17.24
CA VAL A 104 -8.61 -9.24 15.87
C VAL A 104 -9.24 -8.26 14.88
N ILE A 105 -10.41 -7.68 15.21
CA ILE A 105 -11.09 -6.70 14.35
C ILE A 105 -10.21 -5.45 14.16
N CYS A 106 -9.62 -4.94 15.24
CA CYS A 106 -8.68 -3.83 15.18
C CYS A 106 -7.49 -4.16 14.27
N PHE A 107 -6.92 -5.36 14.40
CA PHE A 107 -5.78 -5.79 13.59
C PHE A 107 -6.13 -5.87 12.09
N ILE A 108 -7.27 -6.49 11.76
CA ILE A 108 -7.78 -6.56 10.39
C ILE A 108 -8.01 -5.17 9.83
N SER A 109 -8.59 -4.26 10.63
CA SER A 109 -8.87 -2.88 10.20
C SER A 109 -7.58 -2.14 9.81
N VAL A 110 -6.51 -2.26 10.62
CA VAL A 110 -5.22 -1.64 10.29
C VAL A 110 -4.60 -2.30 9.05
N LEU A 111 -4.70 -3.62 8.90
CA LEU A 111 -4.22 -4.30 7.68
C LEU A 111 -4.93 -3.81 6.42
N VAL A 112 -6.25 -3.61 6.48
CA VAL A 112 -7.04 -3.06 5.37
C VAL A 112 -6.56 -1.64 5.04
N ILE A 113 -6.33 -0.79 6.05
CA ILE A 113 -5.82 0.58 5.84
C ILE A 113 -4.43 0.56 5.19
N VAL A 114 -3.50 -0.25 5.68
CA VAL A 114 -2.13 -0.34 5.13
C VAL A 114 -2.15 -0.85 3.69
N GLN A 115 -2.97 -1.86 3.39
CA GLN A 115 -3.10 -2.40 2.04
C GLN A 115 -3.82 -1.43 1.09
N GLY A 116 -4.82 -0.70 1.59
CA GLY A 116 -5.49 0.38 0.87
C GLY A 116 -4.51 1.50 0.50
N TYR A 117 -3.70 1.94 1.46
CA TYR A 117 -2.65 2.94 1.24
C TYR A 117 -1.63 2.48 0.19
N LYS A 118 -1.17 1.23 0.28
CA LYS A 118 -0.26 0.63 -0.71
C LYS A 118 -0.88 0.68 -2.11
N ARG A 119 -2.11 0.17 -2.25
CA ARG A 119 -2.79 0.06 -3.54
C ARG A 119 -3.11 1.42 -4.15
N ALA A 120 -3.55 2.39 -3.34
CA ALA A 120 -3.80 3.75 -3.79
C ALA A 120 -2.52 4.43 -4.28
N SER A 121 -1.42 4.27 -3.54
CA SER A 121 -0.13 4.82 -3.92
C SER A 121 0.41 4.18 -5.22
N GLU A 122 0.33 2.86 -5.36
CA GLU A 122 0.72 2.16 -6.59
C GLU A 122 -0.08 2.64 -7.81
N LYS A 123 -1.40 2.81 -7.67
CA LYS A 123 -2.25 3.33 -8.75
C LYS A 123 -1.83 4.75 -9.15
N LEU A 124 -1.58 5.62 -8.17
CA LEU A 124 -1.19 7.00 -8.43
C LEU A 124 0.17 7.08 -9.14
N ILE A 125 1.17 6.36 -8.63
CA ILE A 125 2.52 6.33 -9.23
C ILE A 125 2.48 5.82 -10.66
N LYS A 126 1.79 4.70 -10.91
CA LYS A 126 1.65 4.14 -12.27
C LYS A 126 0.91 5.06 -13.22
N THR A 127 -0.07 5.82 -12.73
CA THR A 127 -0.76 6.83 -13.55
C THR A 127 0.21 7.91 -14.03
N ILE A 128 1.11 8.36 -13.15
CA ILE A 128 2.11 9.38 -13.51
C ILE A 128 3.19 8.79 -14.43
N GLU A 129 3.65 7.55 -14.20
CA GLU A 129 4.58 6.85 -15.10
C GLU A 129 3.99 6.71 -16.51
N PHE A 130 2.73 6.28 -16.63
CA PHE A 130 2.09 6.18 -17.95
C PHE A 130 1.92 7.55 -18.62
N ALA A 131 1.62 8.59 -17.84
CA ALA A 131 1.54 9.95 -18.37
C ALA A 131 2.92 10.46 -18.84
N ALA A 132 4.00 10.17 -18.11
CA ALA A 132 5.36 10.52 -18.51
C ALA A 132 5.78 9.81 -19.80
N VAL A 133 5.46 8.51 -19.94
CA VAL A 133 5.70 7.73 -21.15
C VAL A 133 4.92 8.27 -22.35
N GLU A 134 3.65 8.63 -22.17
CA GLU A 134 2.82 9.23 -23.22
C GLU A 134 3.42 10.55 -23.70
N ARG A 135 3.89 11.40 -22.78
CA ARG A 135 4.55 12.68 -23.11
C ARG A 135 5.87 12.47 -23.84
N LYS A 136 6.64 11.45 -23.46
CA LYS A 136 7.86 11.05 -24.15
C LYS A 136 7.57 10.59 -25.58
N ALA A 137 6.49 9.83 -25.80
CA ALA A 137 6.07 9.38 -27.13
C ALA A 137 5.64 10.55 -28.03
N VAL A 138 4.90 11.52 -27.48
CA VAL A 138 4.52 12.76 -28.20
C VAL A 138 5.75 13.59 -28.56
N TYR A 139 6.71 13.74 -27.64
CA TYR A 139 7.95 14.49 -27.91
C TYR A 139 8.80 13.84 -29.01
N LEU A 140 8.84 12.50 -29.07
CA LEU A 140 9.58 11.75 -30.09
C LEU A 140 8.87 11.68 -31.45
N GLY A 141 7.66 12.24 -31.57
CA GLY A 141 6.88 12.23 -32.82
C GLY A 141 6.34 10.85 -33.22
N ILE A 142 6.13 9.95 -32.25
CA ILE A 142 5.67 8.56 -32.47
C ILE A 142 4.15 8.43 -32.25
N SER A 143 3.42 9.56 -32.11
CA SER A 143 1.96 9.57 -31.92
C SER A 143 1.17 9.69 -33.22
#